data_AF-A0A484NI13-F1
#
_entry.id   AF-A0A484NI13-F1
#
_cell.length_a   1.000
_cell.length_b   1.000
_cell.length_c   1.000
_cell.angle_alpha   90.00
_cell.angle_beta   90.00
_cell.angle_gamma   90.00
#
_symmetry.space_group_name_H-M   'P 1'
#
loop_
_entity.id
_entity.type
_entity.pdbx_description
1 polymer ?
#
loop_
_entity_poly.entity_id
_entity_poly.type
_entity_poly.pdbx_seq_one_letter_code
_entity_poly.pdbx_strand_id
1 'polypeptide(L)'
;MELGQSSSFSSNNVIWARLIPVDASDSEIELKLNETVICSKVKSLEKQAWCKIKRGVDLVSATIQNISSNTILVDEAVLLDEQTRTIKCGSEIALSLSSSEGSLKYRFEIMPAEEPCKRLKVSVDVEHAKCSICLNIWHDVVTVAPCLHNFCNGCFSEWLRRSQEKHSSVKCPECRAVVQFVGKNAFLHNIEN
;
A
#
# COMPACT_ATOMS: atom_id res chain seq x y z
N MET A 1 -39.11 -6.65 15.17
CA MET A 1 -37.95 -6.79 16.07
C MET A 1 -36.92 -7.60 15.30
N GLU A 2 -35.69 -7.21 15.00
CA GLU A 2 -34.83 -6.03 15.20
C GLU A 2 -33.76 -6.15 14.08
N LEU A 3 -33.58 -5.13 13.25
CA LEU A 3 -32.40 -4.25 13.27
C LEU A 3 -31.05 -4.98 13.16
N GLY A 4 -30.47 -4.92 11.96
CA GLY A 4 -29.06 -5.15 11.71
C GLY A 4 -28.54 -4.08 10.75
N GLN A 5 -28.53 -2.83 11.21
CA GLN A 5 -27.86 -1.71 10.52
C GLN A 5 -26.38 -2.06 10.39
N SER A 6 -25.94 -2.36 9.17
CA SER A 6 -24.52 -2.40 8.84
C SER A 6 -24.00 -0.98 8.91
N SER A 7 -23.21 -0.75 9.94
CA SER A 7 -22.59 0.48 10.37
C SER A 7 -21.92 1.21 9.21
N SER A 8 -22.43 2.40 8.93
CA SER A 8 -21.80 3.43 8.13
C SER A 8 -20.40 3.69 8.69
N PHE A 9 -19.36 3.19 8.01
CA PHE A 9 -17.99 3.58 8.30
C PHE A 9 -17.85 5.04 7.84
N SER A 10 -17.85 5.97 8.80
CA SER A 10 -17.69 7.40 8.59
C SER A 10 -16.27 7.76 8.16
N SER A 11 -15.84 7.27 6.99
CA SER A 11 -14.52 7.51 6.40
C SER A 11 -14.60 8.40 5.16
N ASN A 12 -15.50 9.39 5.15
CA ASN A 12 -15.73 10.24 3.98
C ASN A 12 -14.60 11.25 3.68
N ASN A 13 -13.42 11.13 4.29
CA ASN A 13 -12.29 12.04 4.07
C ASN A 13 -10.98 11.36 3.67
N VAL A 14 -10.93 10.03 3.54
CA VAL A 14 -9.72 9.34 3.10
C VAL A 14 -9.60 9.47 1.58
N ILE A 15 -8.52 10.09 1.12
CA ILE A 15 -8.20 10.22 -0.30
C ILE A 15 -7.72 8.85 -0.78
N TRP A 16 -8.48 8.22 -1.68
CA TRP A 16 -8.16 6.89 -2.19
C TRP A 16 -7.49 6.95 -3.57
N ALA A 17 -7.61 8.06 -4.28
CA ALA A 17 -6.90 8.27 -5.53
C ALA A 17 -6.70 9.77 -5.82
N ARG A 18 -5.77 10.07 -6.73
CA ARG A 18 -5.45 11.42 -7.19
C ARG A 18 -5.31 11.43 -8.70
N LEU A 19 -5.72 12.53 -9.32
CA LEU A 19 -5.39 12.85 -10.70
C LEU A 19 -4.31 13.92 -10.69
N ILE A 20 -3.11 13.55 -11.12
CA ILE A 20 -1.94 14.42 -11.12
C ILE A 20 -1.78 14.99 -12.53
N PRO A 21 -1.85 16.32 -12.71
CA PRO A 21 -1.68 16.93 -14.02
C PRO A 21 -0.25 16.73 -14.49
N VAL A 22 -0.10 16.26 -15.74
CA VAL A 22 1.20 16.01 -16.37
C VAL A 22 1.87 17.34 -16.77
N ASP A 23 1.06 18.28 -17.25
CA ASP A 23 1.46 19.67 -17.43
C ASP A 23 1.17 20.42 -16.13
N ALA A 24 2.17 21.05 -15.51
CA ALA A 24 2.07 21.76 -14.22
C ALA A 24 1.17 23.02 -14.25
N SER A 25 0.26 23.11 -15.22
CA SER A 25 -0.71 24.20 -15.40
C SER A 25 -1.90 24.11 -14.45
N ASP A 26 -2.18 22.91 -13.92
CA ASP A 26 -3.36 22.62 -13.09
C ASP A 26 -3.02 22.10 -11.69
N SER A 27 -4.01 22.09 -10.80
CA SER A 27 -3.90 21.48 -9.47
C SER A 27 -4.27 20.00 -9.52
N GLU A 28 -3.64 19.19 -8.66
CA GLU A 28 -4.04 17.80 -8.45
C GLU A 28 -5.48 17.70 -7.96
N ILE A 29 -6.22 16.69 -8.44
CA ILE A 29 -7.60 16.44 -8.07
C ILE A 29 -7.66 15.23 -7.14
N GLU A 30 -8.10 15.45 -5.91
CA GLU A 30 -8.20 14.41 -4.89
C GLU A 30 -9.56 13.70 -4.92
N LEU A 31 -9.55 12.38 -5.03
CA LEU A 31 -10.72 11.51 -5.04
C LEU A 31 -10.93 10.94 -3.62
N LYS A 32 -11.95 11.43 -2.93
CA LYS A 32 -12.32 10.99 -1.56
C LYS A 32 -13.55 10.10 -1.53
N LEU A 33 -14.45 10.27 -2.50
CA LEU A 33 -15.71 9.53 -2.59
C LEU A 33 -15.57 8.33 -3.52
N ASN A 34 -16.35 7.27 -3.27
CA ASN A 34 -16.43 6.11 -4.16
C ASN A 34 -16.89 6.48 -5.57
N GLU A 35 -17.63 7.57 -5.72
CA GLU A 35 -17.99 8.15 -7.01
C GLU A 35 -17.68 9.65 -6.94
N THR A 36 -16.83 10.14 -7.83
CA THR A 36 -16.47 11.55 -7.92
C THR A 36 -16.65 12.02 -9.35
N VAL A 37 -17.34 13.14 -9.52
CA VAL A 37 -17.46 13.81 -10.82
C VAL A 37 -16.34 14.84 -10.91
N ILE A 38 -15.56 14.76 -11.99
CA ILE A 38 -14.43 15.64 -12.24
C ILE A 38 -14.89 16.80 -13.09
N CYS A 39 -14.65 18.02 -12.59
CA CYS A 39 -14.91 19.24 -13.31
C CYS A 39 -13.59 19.85 -13.77
N SER A 40 -13.55 20.35 -15.00
CA SER A 40 -12.41 21.11 -15.50
C SER A 40 -12.62 22.59 -15.14
N LYS A 41 -11.53 23.27 -14.79
CA LYS A 41 -11.52 24.72 -14.59
C LYS A 41 -11.16 25.38 -15.92
N VAL A 42 -12.09 25.38 -16.86
CA VAL A 42 -11.93 26.20 -18.06
C VAL A 42 -11.86 27.66 -17.59
N LYS A 43 -10.96 28.47 -18.19
CA LYS A 43 -10.66 29.85 -17.75
C LYS A 43 -11.89 30.79 -17.72
N SER A 44 -13.02 30.35 -18.25
CA SER A 44 -14.33 30.98 -18.15
C SER A 44 -15.14 30.30 -17.04
N LEU A 45 -15.29 31.01 -15.90
CA LEU A 45 -16.13 30.85 -14.69
C LEU A 45 -17.00 29.60 -14.38
N GLU A 46 -17.29 28.70 -15.30
CA GLU A 46 -18.19 27.56 -15.13
C GLU A 46 -17.41 26.24 -15.06
N LYS A 47 -17.50 25.57 -13.91
CA LYS A 47 -16.91 24.24 -13.69
C LYS A 47 -17.70 23.20 -14.49
N GLN A 48 -17.34 22.96 -15.75
CA GLN A 48 -18.01 21.93 -16.54
C GLN A 48 -17.51 20.53 -16.14
N ALA A 49 -18.46 19.67 -15.75
CA ALA A 49 -18.19 18.26 -15.46
C ALA A 49 -17.86 17.51 -16.75
N TRP A 50 -16.78 16.73 -16.76
CA TRP A 50 -16.30 16.04 -17.97
C TRP A 50 -16.17 14.54 -17.83
N CYS A 51 -15.83 14.03 -16.65
CA CYS A 51 -15.86 12.60 -16.40
C CYS A 51 -16.37 12.28 -15.00
N LYS A 52 -16.82 11.04 -14.83
CA LYS A 52 -17.16 10.46 -13.54
C LYS A 52 -16.23 9.30 -13.26
N ILE A 53 -15.53 9.32 -12.13
CA ILE A 53 -14.64 8.24 -11.70
C ILE A 53 -15.29 7.52 -10.53
N LYS A 54 -15.46 6.21 -10.67
CA LYS A 54 -16.00 5.32 -9.66
C LYS A 54 -14.96 4.32 -9.19
N ARG A 55 -14.72 4.24 -7.89
CA ARG A 55 -13.79 3.27 -7.30
C ARG A 55 -14.28 1.84 -7.57
N GLY A 56 -13.38 0.99 -8.04
CA GLY A 56 -13.64 -0.44 -8.21
C GLY A 56 -13.77 -1.14 -6.86
N VAL A 57 -14.59 -2.20 -6.82
CA VAL A 57 -14.75 -3.06 -5.63
C VAL A 57 -13.46 -3.78 -5.25
N ASP A 58 -12.56 -3.98 -6.21
CA ASP A 58 -11.24 -4.59 -6.06
C ASP A 58 -10.21 -3.67 -5.39
N LEU A 59 -10.53 -2.38 -5.20
CA LEU A 59 -9.67 -1.37 -4.57
C LEU A 59 -8.33 -1.08 -5.29
N VAL A 60 -8.03 -1.76 -6.40
CA VAL A 60 -6.81 -1.61 -7.22
C VAL A 60 -7.10 -1.04 -8.60
N SER A 61 -8.37 -0.77 -8.90
CA SER A 61 -8.84 -0.15 -10.13
C SER A 61 -9.98 0.84 -9.86
N ALA A 62 -10.23 1.68 -10.85
CA ALA A 62 -11.40 2.55 -10.90
C ALA A 62 -12.03 2.48 -12.30
N THR A 63 -13.28 2.90 -12.41
CA THR A 63 -13.98 3.02 -13.69
C THR A 63 -14.18 4.50 -13.99
N ILE A 64 -13.71 4.94 -15.15
CA ILE A 64 -13.97 6.28 -15.67
C ILE A 64 -15.11 6.22 -16.67
N GLN A 65 -16.05 7.15 -16.56
CA GLN A 65 -17.17 7.35 -17.47
C GLN A 65 -17.05 8.73 -18.11
N ASN A 66 -17.12 8.81 -19.44
CA ASN A 66 -17.26 10.10 -20.12
C ASN A 66 -18.71 10.59 -19.98
N ILE A 67 -18.87 11.83 -19.54
CA ILE A 67 -20.18 12.50 -19.41
C ILE A 67 -20.19 13.85 -20.16
N SER A 68 -19.18 14.08 -21.01
CA SER A 68 -19.06 15.27 -21.82
C SER A 68 -19.13 14.95 -23.29
N SER A 69 -19.42 15.99 -24.08
CA SER A 69 -19.29 15.94 -25.53
C SER A 69 -17.83 15.91 -26.01
N ASN A 70 -16.86 16.06 -25.11
CA ASN A 70 -15.44 16.05 -25.44
C ASN A 70 -14.91 14.61 -25.47
N THR A 71 -13.89 14.39 -26.30
CA THR A 71 -13.24 13.07 -26.38
C THR A 71 -12.22 12.92 -25.26
N ILE A 72 -12.38 11.86 -24.46
CA ILE A 72 -11.42 11.47 -23.43
C ILE A 72 -10.55 10.35 -23.99
N LEU A 73 -9.25 10.42 -23.78
CA LEU A 73 -8.28 9.39 -24.12
C LEU A 73 -7.79 8.77 -22.81
N VAL A 74 -7.82 7.45 -22.71
CA VAL A 74 -7.37 6.70 -21.53
C VAL A 74 -6.42 5.61 -21.99
N ASP A 75 -5.15 5.72 -21.60
CA ASP A 75 -4.07 4.85 -22.07
C ASP A 75 -4.08 4.74 -23.61
N GLU A 76 -4.08 5.90 -24.27
CA GLU A 76 -4.15 6.08 -25.73
C GLU A 76 -5.47 5.64 -26.40
N ALA A 77 -6.43 5.12 -25.63
CA ALA A 77 -7.69 4.66 -26.17
C ALA A 77 -8.81 5.70 -26.03
N VAL A 78 -9.57 5.88 -27.11
CA VAL A 78 -10.68 6.83 -27.20
C VAL A 78 -11.89 6.36 -26.39
N LEU A 79 -12.41 7.23 -25.53
CA LEU A 79 -13.68 7.11 -24.83
C LEU A 79 -14.64 8.20 -25.29
N LEU A 80 -15.69 7.76 -25.99
CA LEU A 80 -16.78 8.61 -26.46
C LEU A 80 -17.81 8.84 -25.35
N ASP A 81 -18.78 9.71 -25.63
CA ASP A 81 -19.89 10.01 -24.72
C ASP A 81 -20.58 8.74 -24.19
N GLU A 82 -20.95 8.77 -22.91
CA GLU A 82 -21.52 7.68 -22.12
C GLU A 82 -20.68 6.38 -22.00
N GLN A 83 -19.49 6.31 -22.61
CA GLN A 83 -18.63 5.13 -22.51
C GLN A 83 -17.93 5.07 -21.16
N THR A 84 -17.73 3.83 -20.68
CA THR A 84 -17.02 3.53 -19.45
C THR A 84 -15.79 2.69 -19.72
N ARG A 85 -14.74 2.89 -18.92
CA ARG A 85 -13.51 2.09 -18.99
C ARG A 85 -12.88 1.92 -17.62
N THR A 86 -12.26 0.78 -17.41
CA THR A 86 -11.44 0.54 -16.22
C THR A 86 -10.06 1.17 -16.37
N ILE A 87 -9.66 1.93 -15.36
CA ILE A 87 -8.35 2.55 -15.19
C ILE A 87 -7.65 1.97 -13.95
N LYS A 88 -6.32 1.93 -13.98
CA LYS A 88 -5.48 1.41 -12.90
C LYS A 88 -4.44 2.46 -12.51
N CYS A 89 -3.77 2.26 -11.37
CA CYS A 89 -2.67 3.13 -10.97
C CYS A 89 -1.63 3.24 -12.11
N GLY A 90 -1.31 4.47 -12.50
CA GLY A 90 -0.44 4.80 -13.63
C GLY A 90 -1.17 5.11 -14.94
N SER A 91 -2.48 4.84 -15.04
CA SER A 91 -3.25 5.12 -16.27
C SER A 91 -3.21 6.60 -16.63
N GLU A 92 -2.98 6.88 -17.92
CA GLU A 92 -2.89 8.25 -18.45
C GLU A 92 -4.22 8.67 -19.07
N ILE A 93 -4.78 9.76 -18.56
CA ILE A 93 -6.07 10.32 -18.97
C ILE A 93 -5.81 11.65 -19.66
N ALA A 94 -6.06 11.72 -20.97
CA ALA A 94 -5.92 12.93 -21.75
C ALA A 94 -7.28 13.43 -22.25
N LEU A 95 -7.51 14.74 -22.18
CA LEU A 95 -8.69 15.40 -22.71
C LEU A 95 -8.28 16.16 -23.96
N SER A 96 -8.92 15.84 -25.08
CA SER A 96 -8.81 16.67 -26.26
C SER A 96 -9.86 17.78 -26.15
N LEU A 97 -9.46 18.95 -25.67
CA LEU A 97 -10.29 20.15 -25.79
C LEU A 97 -10.21 20.65 -27.24
N SER A 98 -11.23 21.37 -27.68
CA SER A 98 -11.30 21.96 -29.02
C SER A 98 -9.98 22.68 -29.37
N SER A 99 -9.60 22.65 -30.64
CA SER A 99 -8.25 22.92 -31.18
C SER A 99 -7.56 24.23 -30.79
N SER A 100 -8.23 25.13 -30.07
CA SER A 100 -7.70 26.38 -29.52
C SER A 100 -7.33 26.34 -28.02
N GLU A 101 -7.77 25.33 -27.25
CA GLU A 101 -7.64 25.29 -25.77
C GLU A 101 -6.60 24.28 -25.24
N GLY A 102 -5.94 23.53 -26.12
CA GLY A 102 -4.88 22.57 -25.75
C GLY A 102 -5.42 21.24 -25.19
N SER A 103 -4.54 20.25 -25.05
CA SER A 103 -4.89 18.97 -24.44
C SER A 103 -4.53 18.95 -22.95
N LEU A 104 -5.48 18.65 -22.07
CA LEU A 104 -5.16 18.40 -20.66
C LEU A 104 -4.76 16.94 -20.49
N LYS A 105 -3.72 16.69 -19.70
CA LYS A 105 -3.24 15.33 -19.41
C LYS A 105 -3.13 15.15 -17.91
N TYR A 106 -3.72 14.09 -17.40
CA TYR A 106 -3.66 13.68 -16.00
C TYR A 106 -3.16 12.25 -15.92
N ARG A 107 -2.37 11.96 -14.89
CA ARG A 107 -2.03 10.61 -14.48
C ARG A 107 -2.90 10.21 -13.30
N PHE A 108 -3.53 9.06 -13.40
CA PHE A 108 -4.34 8.50 -12.32
C PHE A 108 -3.45 7.70 -11.38
N GLU A 109 -3.39 8.12 -10.12
CA GLU A 109 -2.67 7.42 -9.06
C GLU A 109 -3.64 6.99 -7.97
N ILE A 110 -3.67 5.69 -7.70
CA ILE A 110 -4.39 5.17 -6.54
C ILE A 110 -3.49 5.40 -5.34
N MET A 111 -3.98 6.14 -4.36
CA MET A 111 -3.30 6.22 -3.08
C MET A 111 -3.46 4.85 -2.44
N PRO A 112 -2.35 4.17 -2.03
CA PRO A 112 -2.49 3.00 -1.19
C PRO A 112 -3.35 3.46 -0.02
N ALA A 113 -4.55 2.90 0.09
CA ALA A 113 -5.49 3.24 1.13
C ALA A 113 -4.87 2.75 2.40
N GLU A 114 -4.05 3.62 3.01
CA GLU A 114 -3.09 3.35 4.08
C GLU A 114 -2.96 1.85 4.18
N GLU A 115 -2.20 1.21 3.28
CA GLU A 115 -1.91 -0.17 3.60
C GLU A 115 -1.39 -0.06 5.03
N PRO A 116 -2.01 -0.67 6.05
CA PRO A 116 -1.10 -1.30 6.95
C PRO A 116 -0.35 -2.19 5.95
N CYS A 117 0.86 -1.77 5.56
CA CYS A 117 2.02 -2.49 6.01
C CYS A 117 1.58 -3.05 7.35
N LYS A 118 0.96 -4.23 7.29
CA LYS A 118 0.92 -5.13 8.38
C LYS A 118 2.42 -5.39 8.52
N ARG A 119 3.15 -4.46 9.17
CA ARG A 119 3.67 -4.74 10.50
C ARG A 119 2.60 -5.63 11.07
N LEU A 120 2.73 -6.92 10.81
CA LEU A 120 2.02 -7.91 11.55
C LEU A 120 2.43 -7.49 12.96
N LYS A 121 1.60 -6.71 13.64
CA LYS A 121 1.61 -6.65 15.08
C LYS A 121 1.14 -8.05 15.43
N VAL A 122 2.05 -9.00 15.25
CA VAL A 122 2.06 -10.21 16.01
C VAL A 122 2.20 -9.65 17.41
N SER A 123 1.07 -9.55 18.10
CA SER A 123 1.07 -9.55 19.55
C SER A 123 1.69 -10.89 19.91
N VAL A 124 3.02 -10.94 19.92
CA VAL A 124 3.75 -12.06 20.49
C VAL A 124 3.40 -11.97 21.95
N ASP A 125 2.62 -12.93 22.42
CA ASP A 125 2.34 -13.08 23.84
C ASP A 125 3.68 -13.07 24.59
N VAL A 126 3.79 -12.34 25.70
CA VAL A 126 5.08 -12.11 26.39
C VAL A 126 5.73 -13.44 26.80
N GLU A 127 4.93 -14.48 26.98
CA GLU A 127 5.38 -15.86 27.21
C GLU A 127 6.07 -16.51 25.98
N HIS A 128 5.71 -16.12 24.76
CA HIS A 128 6.27 -16.62 23.49
C HIS A 128 7.39 -15.72 22.92
N ALA A 129 7.62 -14.53 23.49
CA ALA A 129 8.67 -13.59 23.08
C ALA A 129 10.03 -13.86 23.75
N LYS A 130 10.29 -15.09 24.22
CA LYS A 130 11.46 -15.41 25.05
C LYS A 130 12.56 -16.08 24.26
N CYS A 131 13.80 -15.69 24.54
CA CYS A 131 14.99 -16.35 24.05
C CYS A 131 15.13 -17.71 24.73
N SER A 132 15.22 -18.83 24.00
CA SER A 132 15.43 -20.16 24.62
C SER A 132 16.82 -20.35 25.25
N ILE A 133 17.75 -19.41 25.06
CA ILE A 133 19.06 -19.42 25.72
C ILE A 133 19.02 -18.74 27.09
N CYS A 134 18.49 -17.51 27.18
CA CYS A 134 18.48 -16.73 28.42
C CYS A 134 17.12 -16.68 29.13
N LEU A 135 16.07 -17.24 28.52
CA LEU A 135 14.68 -17.29 28.99
C LEU A 135 14.03 -15.92 29.25
N ASN A 136 14.71 -14.83 28.88
CA ASN A 136 14.21 -13.46 28.92
C ASN A 136 13.60 -13.06 27.57
N ILE A 137 12.82 -11.95 27.58
CA ILE A 137 12.31 -11.32 26.36
C ILE A 137 13.47 -11.07 25.38
N TRP A 138 13.24 -11.18 24.08
CA TRP A 138 14.31 -10.91 23.11
C TRP A 138 14.74 -9.45 23.14
N HIS A 139 16.06 -9.23 23.20
CA HIS A 139 16.67 -7.91 23.05
C HIS A 139 17.72 -8.01 21.93
N ASP A 140 17.66 -7.10 20.96
CA ASP A 140 18.47 -7.14 19.74
C ASP A 140 18.35 -8.50 19.02
N VAL A 141 17.18 -8.78 18.44
CA VAL A 141 16.81 -10.13 17.99
C VAL A 141 17.53 -10.52 16.70
N VAL A 142 18.07 -11.74 16.68
CA VAL A 142 18.59 -12.38 15.46
C VAL A 142 17.75 -13.60 15.09
N THR A 143 17.54 -13.78 13.80
CA THR A 143 16.83 -14.94 13.22
C THR A 143 17.82 -15.86 12.51
N VAL A 144 17.68 -17.15 12.76
CA VAL A 144 18.59 -18.20 12.27
C VAL A 144 17.94 -18.96 11.11
N ALA A 145 18.54 -18.93 9.92
CA ALA A 145 18.08 -19.69 8.76
C ALA A 145 18.77 -21.08 8.66
N PRO A 146 18.07 -22.12 8.20
CA PRO A 146 16.72 -22.11 7.61
C PRO A 146 15.56 -22.28 8.62
N CYS A 147 15.85 -22.53 9.89
CA CYS A 147 14.83 -22.90 10.88
C CYS A 147 13.96 -21.74 11.39
N LEU A 148 14.32 -20.49 11.07
CA LEU A 148 13.64 -19.25 11.46
C LEU A 148 13.44 -19.07 12.98
N HIS A 149 14.25 -19.71 13.82
CA HIS A 149 14.25 -19.48 15.27
C HIS A 149 14.92 -18.17 15.64
N ASN A 150 14.42 -17.53 16.70
CA ASN A 150 14.83 -16.21 17.15
C ASN A 150 15.55 -16.26 18.49
N PHE A 151 16.64 -15.51 18.62
CA PHE A 151 17.48 -15.43 19.81
C PHE A 151 17.94 -13.99 20.04
N CYS A 152 18.37 -13.65 21.25
CA CYS A 152 19.11 -12.40 21.46
C CYS A 152 20.46 -12.47 20.74
N ASN A 153 20.86 -11.39 20.09
CA ASN A 153 22.14 -11.29 19.37
C ASN A 153 23.32 -11.69 20.25
N GLY A 154 23.37 -11.20 21.49
CA GLY A 154 24.41 -11.57 22.46
C GLY A 154 24.41 -13.06 22.80
N CYS A 155 23.24 -13.64 23.06
CA CYS A 155 23.11 -15.06 23.39
C CYS A 155 23.54 -15.97 22.24
N PHE A 156 23.12 -15.64 21.01
CA PHE A 156 23.47 -16.44 19.84
C PHE A 156 24.94 -16.28 19.46
N SER A 157 25.54 -15.09 19.65
CA SER A 157 26.97 -14.86 19.41
C SER A 157 27.85 -15.72 20.32
N GLU A 158 27.48 -15.83 21.60
CA GLU A 158 28.18 -16.69 22.56
C GLU A 158 28.04 -18.18 22.20
N TRP A 159 26.85 -18.59 21.79
CA TRP A 159 26.61 -19.95 21.30
C TRP A 159 27.44 -20.26 20.04
N LEU A 160 27.49 -19.33 19.08
CA LEU A 160 28.24 -19.43 17.84
C LEU A 160 29.72 -19.70 18.13
N ARG A 161 30.32 -18.88 19.01
CA ARG A 161 31.72 -19.01 19.44
C ARG A 161 32.01 -20.40 20.01
N ARG A 162 31.21 -20.83 21.00
CA ARG A 162 31.39 -22.13 21.66
C ARG A 162 31.13 -23.33 20.73
N SER A 163 30.22 -23.18 19.77
CA SER A 163 29.91 -24.24 18.82
C SER A 163 31.03 -24.42 17.81
N GLN A 164 31.66 -23.33 17.35
CA GLN A 164 32.78 -23.38 16.40
C GLN A 164 34.04 -23.98 17.03
N GLU A 165 34.26 -23.80 18.33
CA GLU A 165 35.38 -24.43 19.05
C GLU A 165 35.27 -25.97 19.12
N LYS A 166 34.04 -26.52 19.05
CA LYS A 166 33.78 -27.96 19.25
C LYS A 166 33.31 -28.69 18.00
N HIS A 167 32.79 -27.97 17.01
CA HIS A 167 32.14 -28.54 15.84
C HIS A 167 32.44 -27.71 14.59
N SER A 168 32.59 -28.38 13.45
CA SER A 168 32.77 -27.75 12.13
C SER A 168 31.53 -27.02 11.63
N SER A 169 30.35 -27.30 12.20
CA SER A 169 29.08 -26.69 11.83
C SER A 169 28.35 -26.18 13.07
N VAL A 170 27.74 -25.00 12.96
CA VAL A 170 26.94 -24.41 14.04
C VAL A 170 25.52 -24.95 13.95
N LYS A 171 24.96 -25.37 15.09
CA LYS A 171 23.60 -25.89 15.18
C LYS A 171 22.70 -24.91 15.92
N CYS A 172 21.43 -24.84 15.54
CA CYS A 172 20.43 -24.07 16.24
C CYS A 172 20.23 -24.63 17.66
N PRO A 173 20.23 -23.79 18.72
CA PRO A 173 19.98 -24.24 20.09
C PRO A 173 18.63 -24.94 20.27
N GLU A 174 17.61 -24.49 19.53
CA GLU A 174 16.23 -24.97 19.70
C GLU A 174 15.99 -26.29 18.97
N CYS A 175 16.26 -26.32 17.67
CA CYS A 175 15.90 -27.46 16.81
C CYS A 175 17.10 -28.28 16.33
N ARG A 176 18.33 -27.90 16.71
CA ARG A 176 19.60 -28.55 16.31
C ARG A 176 19.86 -28.58 14.79
N ALA A 177 19.05 -27.88 13.99
CA ALA A 177 19.29 -27.70 12.56
C ALA A 177 20.61 -26.96 12.30
N VAL A 178 21.29 -27.28 11.19
CA VAL A 178 22.53 -26.60 10.81
C VAL A 178 22.22 -25.17 10.40
N VAL A 179 22.91 -24.22 11.03
CA VAL A 179 22.77 -22.79 10.76
C VAL A 179 23.56 -22.42 9.52
N GLN A 180 22.88 -21.81 8.56
CA GLN A 180 23.51 -21.32 7.32
C GLN A 180 23.69 -19.82 7.33
N PHE A 181 22.68 -19.09 7.82
CA PHE A 181 22.68 -17.64 7.86
C PHE A 181 22.02 -17.13 9.14
N VAL A 182 22.48 -15.97 9.59
CA VAL A 182 21.96 -15.26 10.76
C VAL A 182 21.75 -13.81 10.36
N GLY A 183 20.52 -13.33 10.47
CA GLY A 183 20.15 -11.96 10.14
C GLY A 183 19.54 -11.24 11.34
N LYS A 184 19.79 -9.93 11.47
CA LYS A 184 19.08 -9.10 12.44
C LYS A 184 17.61 -8.99 12.04
N ASN A 185 16.71 -9.21 13.00
CA ASN A 185 15.28 -9.11 12.75
C ASN A 185 14.75 -7.74 13.20
N ALA A 186 14.67 -6.81 12.25
CA ALA A 186 14.26 -5.44 12.53
C ALA A 186 12.81 -5.31 13.04
N PHE A 187 11.98 -6.34 12.81
CA PHE A 187 10.57 -6.35 13.19
C PHE A 187 10.34 -6.59 14.69
N LEU A 188 11.32 -7.20 15.37
CA LEU A 188 11.20 -7.62 16.77
C LEU A 188 11.92 -6.68 17.75
N HIS A 189 12.40 -5.51 17.30
CA HIS A 189 13.15 -4.56 18.15
C HIS A 189 12.32 -3.88 19.26
N ASN A 190 11.00 -4.04 19.31
CA ASN A 190 10.13 -3.21 20.16
C ASN A 190 9.08 -4.02 20.96
N ILE A 191 9.42 -5.23 21.40
CA ILE A 191 8.52 -6.07 22.22
C ILE A 191 8.57 -5.69 23.70
N GLU A 192 9.52 -4.86 24.10
CA GLU A 192 9.58 -4.27 25.44
C GLU A 192 8.74 -2.98 25.44
N ASN A 193 7.46 -3.09 25.77
CA ASN A 193 6.64 -1.93 26.19
C ASN A 193 5.52 -2.37 27.13
#